data_AF-A0A950QZK5-F1
#
_entry.id   AF-A0A950QZK5-F1
#
_cell.length_a   1.000
_cell.length_b   1.000
_cell.length_c   1.000
_cell.angle_alpha   90.00
_cell.angle_beta   90.00
_cell.angle_gamma   90.00
#
_symmetry.space_group_name_H-M   'P 1'
#
loop_
_entity.id
_entity.type
_entity.pdbx_description
1 polymer ?
#
loop_
_entity_poly.entity_id
_entity_poly.type
_entity_poly.pdbx_seq_one_letter_code
_entity_poly.pdbx_strand_id
1 'polypeptide(L)'
;APHLRGGHFEILAAGKEKKPLLTYASDWDSPENAADFFADYQKVLRSKWKRCEISNSTETLLAGQGDNGYFVTRLSGNVVTSVEGLETPGVR
;
A
#
# COMPACT_ATOMS: atom_id res chain seq x y z
N ALA A 1 5.37 -16.84 4.07
CA ALA A 1 5.36 -17.16 2.63
C ALA A 1 6.76 -17.60 2.25
N PRO A 2 6.95 -18.65 1.42
CA PRO A 2 8.24 -18.83 0.75
C PRO A 2 8.56 -17.51 0.01
N HIS A 3 9.83 -17.11 -0.07
CA HIS A 3 10.31 -15.89 -0.75
C HIS A 3 10.23 -14.55 0.01
N LEU A 4 9.41 -14.43 1.05
CA LEU A 4 9.41 -13.23 1.89
C LEU A 4 10.68 -13.19 2.75
N ARG A 5 11.51 -12.15 2.57
CA ARG A 5 12.72 -11.92 3.37
C ARG A 5 12.42 -11.20 4.67
N GLY A 6 11.44 -10.31 4.66
CA GLY A 6 11.04 -9.55 5.84
C GLY A 6 9.85 -8.63 5.57
N GLY A 7 9.23 -8.17 6.63
CA GLY A 7 8.16 -7.18 6.57
C GLY A 7 8.13 -6.31 7.81
N HIS A 8 7.64 -5.08 7.64
CA HIS A 8 7.48 -4.12 8.72
C HIS A 8 6.17 -3.37 8.54
N PHE A 9 5.53 -2.99 9.64
CA PHE A 9 4.39 -2.09 9.63
C PHE A 9 4.43 -1.19 10.85
N GLU A 10 3.88 0.01 10.71
CA GLU A 10 3.73 0.98 11.79
C GLU A 10 2.37 1.65 11.68
N ILE A 11 1.72 1.88 12.83
CA ILE A 11 0.49 2.68 12.91
C ILE A 11 0.83 3.98 13.62
N LEU A 12 0.72 5.08 12.88
CA LEU A 12 0.97 6.43 13.35
C LEU A 12 -0.36 7.16 13.58
N ALA A 13 -0.41 8.05 14.56
CA ALA A 13 -1.51 9.00 14.68
C ALA A 13 -1.21 10.22 13.80
N ALA A 14 -2.02 10.45 12.77
CA ALA A 14 -1.84 11.54 11.81
C ALA A 14 -2.93 12.62 11.94
N GLY A 15 -2.54 13.86 11.68
CA GLY A 15 -3.45 15.00 11.61
C GLY A 15 -4.01 15.51 12.95
N LYS A 16 -4.88 16.51 12.88
CA LYS A 16 -5.50 17.14 14.07
C LYS A 16 -6.49 16.20 14.77
N GLU A 17 -7.15 15.33 14.00
CA GLU A 17 -8.13 14.36 14.50
C GLU A 17 -7.48 13.04 14.94
N LYS A 18 -6.15 12.91 14.85
CA LYS A 18 -5.38 11.70 15.20
C LYS A 18 -5.91 10.44 14.50
N LYS A 19 -6.23 10.55 13.21
CA LYS A 19 -6.64 9.40 12.40
C LYS A 19 -5.46 8.43 12.22
N PRO A 20 -5.70 7.12 12.22
CA PRO A 20 -4.63 6.15 12.05
C PRO A 20 -4.08 6.22 10.62
N LEU A 21 -2.76 6.34 10.52
CA LEU A 21 -2.00 6.18 9.30
C LEU A 21 -1.20 4.90 9.40
N LEU A 22 -1.40 3.99 8.46
CA LEU A 22 -0.67 2.72 8.39
C LEU A 22 0.46 2.87 7.38
N THR A 23 1.69 2.60 7.80
CA THR A 23 2.80 2.32 6.88
C THR A 23 3.08 0.83 6.88
N TYR A 24 3.45 0.30 5.72
CA TYR A 24 3.78 -1.10 5.52
C TYR A 24 4.91 -1.22 4.49
N ALA A 25 5.80 -2.19 4.71
CA ALA A 25 6.80 -2.60 3.76
C ALA A 25 7.00 -4.12 3.81
N SER A 26 7.23 -4.75 2.66
CA SER A 26 7.72 -6.13 2.54
C SER A 26 8.87 -6.21 1.55
N ASP A 27 9.89 -6.99 1.91
CA ASP A 27 11.06 -7.29 1.09
C ASP A 27 11.03 -8.76 0.67
N TRP A 28 11.35 -8.99 -0.61
CA TRP A 28 11.23 -10.29 -1.26
C TRP A 28 12.59 -10.72 -1.83
N ASP A 29 12.77 -12.01 -2.03
CA ASP A 29 14.03 -12.55 -2.55
C ASP A 29 14.28 -12.24 -4.03
N SER A 30 13.24 -11.88 -4.79
CA SER A 30 13.35 -11.48 -6.17
C SER A 30 12.33 -10.38 -6.55
N PRO A 31 12.59 -9.60 -7.62
CA PRO A 31 11.62 -8.65 -8.16
C PRO A 31 10.33 -9.31 -8.64
N GLU A 32 10.41 -10.52 -9.20
CA GLU A 32 9.25 -11.26 -9.72
C GLU A 32 8.29 -11.62 -8.58
N ASN A 33 8.82 -12.14 -7.47
CA ASN A 33 8.01 -12.46 -6.29
C ASN A 33 7.40 -11.20 -5.65
N ALA A 34 8.12 -10.08 -5.64
CA ALA A 34 7.59 -8.80 -5.20
C ALA A 34 6.46 -8.30 -6.12
N ALA A 35 6.59 -8.49 -7.43
CA ALA A 35 5.59 -8.11 -8.42
C ALA A 35 4.31 -8.97 -8.31
N ASP A 36 4.45 -10.28 -8.12
CA ASP A 36 3.34 -11.19 -7.88
C ASP A 36 2.58 -10.80 -6.61
N PHE A 37 3.32 -10.54 -5.51
CA PHE A 37 2.72 -10.03 -4.29
C PHE A 37 2.03 -8.68 -4.51
N PHE A 38 2.66 -7.75 -5.23
CA PHE A 38 2.06 -6.45 -5.52
C PHE A 38 0.74 -6.61 -6.27
N ALA A 39 0.68 -7.46 -7.30
CA ALA A 39 -0.53 -7.73 -8.07
C ALA A 39 -1.66 -8.31 -7.20
N ASP A 40 -1.34 -9.22 -6.28
CA ASP A 40 -2.32 -9.77 -5.34
C ASP A 40 -2.74 -8.76 -4.29
N TYR A 41 -1.80 -7.97 -3.76
CA TYR A 41 -2.10 -6.96 -2.75
C TYR A 41 -2.97 -5.84 -3.31
N GLN A 42 -2.84 -5.50 -4.60
CA GLN A 42 -3.79 -4.59 -5.27
C GLN A 42 -5.25 -5.10 -5.18
N LYS A 43 -5.47 -6.42 -5.35
CA LYS A 43 -6.81 -7.02 -5.23
C LYS A 43 -7.32 -6.90 -3.80
N VAL A 44 -6.46 -7.18 -2.82
CA VAL A 44 -6.77 -7.02 -1.39
C VAL A 44 -7.22 -5.59 -1.08
N LEU A 45 -6.46 -4.57 -1.53
CA LEU A 45 -6.81 -3.17 -1.28
C LEU A 45 -8.13 -2.75 -1.92
N ARG A 46 -8.42 -3.23 -3.13
CA ARG A 46 -9.70 -2.98 -3.81
C ARG A 46 -10.89 -3.58 -3.07
N SER A 47 -10.70 -4.71 -2.39
CA SER A 47 -11.76 -5.38 -1.61
C SER A 47 -11.78 -5.01 -0.14
N LYS A 48 -10.77 -4.29 0.36
CA LYS A 48 -10.61 -3.94 1.78
C LYS A 48 -11.68 -2.96 2.27
N TRP A 49 -12.06 -2.00 1.43
CA TRP A 49 -12.95 -0.90 1.80
C TRP A 49 -14.33 -1.04 1.16
N LYS A 50 -15.34 -0.45 1.82
CA LYS A 50 -16.69 -0.34 1.26
C LYS A 50 -16.69 0.59 0.05
N ARG A 51 -15.90 1.66 0.08
CA ARG A 51 -15.63 2.55 -1.04
C ARG A 51 -14.14 2.53 -1.35
N CYS A 52 -13.81 2.25 -2.60
CA CYS A 52 -12.44 2.27 -3.10
C CYS A 52 -12.43 2.93 -4.48
N GLU A 53 -11.95 4.16 -4.54
CA GLU A 53 -11.82 4.93 -5.77
C GLU A 53 -10.35 4.95 -6.19
N ILE A 54 -10.03 4.28 -7.28
CA ILE A 54 -8.66 4.21 -7.79
C ILE A 54 -8.37 5.44 -8.64
N SER A 55 -7.36 6.22 -8.24
CA SER A 55 -6.91 7.40 -8.97
C SER A 55 -5.72 7.10 -9.89
N ASN A 56 -4.91 6.08 -9.59
CA ASN A 56 -3.80 5.66 -10.43
C ASN A 56 -3.53 4.15 -10.26
N SER A 57 -3.30 3.44 -11.35
CA SER A 57 -3.01 2.00 -11.36
C SER A 57 -2.04 1.71 -12.50
N THR A 58 -0.83 1.28 -12.17
CA THR A 58 0.22 0.87 -13.10
C THR A 58 0.87 -0.43 -12.59
N GLU A 59 1.85 -0.94 -13.33
CA GLU A 59 2.62 -2.13 -12.92
C GLU A 59 3.38 -1.94 -11.61
N THR A 60 3.67 -0.70 -11.19
CA THR A 60 4.48 -0.42 -10.00
C THR A 60 3.83 0.54 -9.00
N LEU A 61 2.62 1.01 -9.26
CA LEU A 61 1.92 1.98 -8.42
C LEU A 61 0.42 1.71 -8.40
N LEU A 62 -0.15 1.65 -7.20
CA LEU A 62 -1.60 1.75 -6.99
C LEU A 62 -1.85 2.89 -6.02
N ALA A 63 -2.72 3.82 -6.41
CA ALA A 63 -3.13 4.93 -5.56
C ALA A 63 -4.63 5.16 -5.67
N GLY A 64 -5.23 5.64 -4.59
CA GLY A 64 -6.65 5.92 -4.56
C GLY A 64 -7.11 6.43 -3.20
N GLN A 65 -8.42 6.36 -3.01
CA GLN A 65 -9.09 6.72 -1.77
C GLN A 65 -9.94 5.56 -1.28
N GLY A 66 -9.72 5.19 -0.01
CA GLY A 66 -10.52 4.23 0.73
C GLY A 66 -11.41 4.91 1.77
N ASP A 67 -12.08 4.10 2.61
CA ASP A 67 -13.01 4.59 3.64
C ASP A 67 -12.34 5.57 4.63
N ASN A 68 -11.04 5.37 4.92
CA ASN A 68 -10.31 6.09 5.96
C ASN A 68 -9.29 7.11 5.42
N GLY A 69 -9.36 7.46 4.12
CA GLY A 69 -8.46 8.42 3.50
C GLY A 69 -7.76 7.87 2.26
N TYR A 70 -6.76 8.62 1.79
CA TYR A 70 -5.99 8.24 0.62
C TYR A 70 -4.99 7.14 0.95
N PHE A 71 -4.62 6.38 -0.07
CA PHE A 71 -3.58 5.38 0.01
C PHE A 71 -2.68 5.40 -1.22
N VAL A 72 -1.45 4.94 -1.03
CA VAL A 72 -0.48 4.73 -2.09
C VAL A 72 0.33 3.48 -1.78
N THR A 73 0.37 2.56 -2.73
CA THR A 73 1.17 1.34 -2.69
C THR A 73 2.12 1.33 -3.88
N ARG A 74 3.40 1.05 -3.63
CA ARG A 74 4.46 1.06 -4.65
C ARG A 74 5.23 -0.24 -4.64
N LEU A 75 5.57 -0.71 -5.83
CA LEU A 75 6.59 -1.73 -6.06
C LEU A 75 7.89 -1.04 -6.48
N SER A 76 9.02 -1.46 -5.91
CA SER A 76 10.35 -0.94 -6.22
C SER A 76 11.39 -2.05 -6.07
N GLY A 77 11.74 -2.67 -7.20
CA GLY A 77 12.59 -3.86 -7.22
C GLY A 77 11.94 -4.98 -6.42
N ASN A 78 12.59 -5.38 -5.33
CA ASN A 78 12.15 -6.46 -4.47
C ASN A 78 11.22 -6.01 -3.33
N VAL A 79 10.87 -4.72 -3.28
CA VAL A 79 10.17 -4.14 -2.12
C VAL A 79 8.79 -3.66 -2.53
N VAL A 80 7.78 -4.02 -1.74
CA VAL A 80 6.44 -3.43 -1.81
C VAL A 80 6.21 -2.59 -0.58
N THR A 81 5.84 -1.33 -0.77
CA THR A 81 5.49 -0.40 0.31
C THR A 81 4.05 0.05 0.18
N SER A 82 3.40 0.36 1.30
CA SER A 82 2.07 0.94 1.34
C SER A 82 1.98 2.00 2.42
N VAL A 83 1.31 3.11 2.10
CA VAL A 83 0.86 4.08 3.08
C VAL A 83 -0.64 4.25 2.91
N GLU A 84 -1.40 4.10 3.99
CA GLU A 84 -2.85 4.18 3.99
C GLU A 84 -3.35 5.14 5.09
N GLY A 85 -4.46 5.84 4.82
CA GLY A 85 -5.05 6.78 5.77
C GLY A 85 -4.50 8.20 5.65
N LEU A 86 -3.95 8.56 4.49
CA LEU A 86 -3.47 9.92 4.21
C LEU A 86 -4.64 10.91 4.13
N GLU A 87 -4.46 12.12 4.64
CA GLU A 87 -5.48 13.19 4.55
C GLU A 87 -5.59 13.79 3.14
N THR A 88 -4.52 13.70 2.35
CA THR A 88 -4.44 14.23 0.97
C THR A 88 -3.86 13.16 0.04
N PRO A 89 -4.08 13.26 -1.29
CA PRO A 89 -3.51 12.30 -2.23
C PRO A 89 -1.98 12.23 -2.12
N GLY A 90 -1.45 11.03 -1.87
CA GLY A 90 -0.01 10.78 -1.67
C GLY A 90 0.83 10.78 -2.96
N VAL A 91 0.39 11.49 -4.01
CA VAL A 91 1.08 11.51 -5.30
C VAL A 91 2.13 12.61 -5.28
N ARG A 92 3.37 12.23 -4.97
CA ARG A 92 4.58 12.87 -5.48
C ARG A 92 5.36 11.87 -6.32
#